data_AF-A0A2M7I2P2-F1
#
_entry.id   AF-A0A2M7I2P2-F1
#
_cell.length_a   1.000
_cell.length_b   1.000
_cell.length_c   1.000
_cell.angle_alpha   90.00
_cell.angle_beta   90.00
_cell.angle_gamma   90.00
#
_symmetry.space_group_name_H-M   'P 1'
#
loop_
_entity.id
_entity.type
_entity.pdbx_description
1 polymer ?
#
loop_
_entity_poly.entity_id
_entity_poly.type
_entity_poly.pdbx_seq_one_letter_code
_entity_poly.pdbx_strand_id
1 'polypeptide(L)'
;GGGHTFDFGRVKFTIAFHGSATQEGNYAGQPAGAIITIDNVTIYHTGDTGLFYDMKLIGEMNNIDYLLLPIGDNYTMGIEDAIKAVEFINPKISIPMHYNTFPVIEADPNLFKNELEKLGKNCKVLNFGETIEV
;
A
#
# COMPACT_ATOMS: atom_id res chain seq x y z
N GLY A 1 0.38 -14.49 4.81
CA GLY A 1 1.26 -14.85 5.94
C GLY A 1 0.45 -15.14 7.19
N GLY A 2 1.11 -15.19 8.34
CA GLY A 2 0.47 -15.33 9.65
C GLY A 2 0.05 -13.99 10.25
N GLY A 3 -0.74 -14.02 11.33
CA GLY A 3 -1.09 -12.83 12.10
C GLY A 3 -1.13 -13.09 13.59
N HIS A 4 -0.86 -12.04 14.37
CA HIS A 4 -0.78 -12.07 15.82
C HIS A 4 -1.62 -10.93 16.43
N THR A 5 -2.24 -11.19 17.57
CA THR A 5 -3.01 -10.19 18.32
C THR A 5 -2.18 -9.76 19.53
N PHE A 6 -1.84 -8.48 19.57
CA PHE A 6 -1.17 -7.79 20.66
C PHE A 6 -2.20 -7.04 21.52
N ASP A 7 -1.76 -6.50 22.65
CA ASP A 7 -2.62 -5.70 23.55
C ASP A 7 -3.17 -4.44 22.88
N PHE A 8 -2.46 -3.87 21.89
CA PHE A 8 -2.86 -2.67 21.17
C PHE A 8 -3.67 -2.95 19.89
N GLY A 9 -3.73 -4.20 19.42
CA GLY A 9 -4.32 -4.50 18.12
C GLY A 9 -3.81 -5.77 17.46
N ARG A 10 -4.17 -5.98 16.19
CA ARG A 10 -3.80 -7.17 15.41
C ARG A 10 -2.92 -6.80 14.23
N VAL A 11 -1.85 -7.56 14.02
CA VAL A 11 -0.98 -7.44 12.85
C VAL A 11 -1.01 -8.74 12.05
N LYS A 12 -1.17 -8.66 10.73
CA LYS A 12 -1.17 -9.79 9.79
C LYS A 12 -0.30 -9.47 8.58
N PHE A 13 0.65 -10.33 8.27
CA PHE A 13 1.45 -10.19 7.05
C PHE A 13 0.71 -10.73 5.82
N THR A 14 0.78 -9.97 4.73
CA THR A 14 0.33 -10.35 3.38
C THR A 14 1.53 -10.64 2.49
N ILE A 15 1.30 -11.32 1.38
CA ILE A 15 2.32 -11.46 0.34
C ILE A 15 2.56 -10.11 -0.33
N ALA A 16 3.77 -9.93 -0.86
CA ALA A 16 4.15 -8.87 -1.78
C ALA A 16 5.05 -9.48 -2.86
N PHE A 17 5.21 -8.80 -3.99
CA PHE A 17 6.12 -9.22 -5.07
C PHE A 17 7.16 -8.14 -5.33
N HIS A 18 8.37 -8.38 -4.82
CA HIS A 18 9.51 -7.47 -4.90
C HIS A 18 10.83 -8.21 -4.61
N GLY A 19 11.95 -7.62 -5.00
CA GLY A 19 13.28 -8.08 -4.58
C GLY A 19 13.57 -7.76 -3.12
N SER A 20 14.46 -8.53 -2.50
CA SER A 20 14.89 -8.31 -1.12
C SER A 20 16.34 -8.74 -0.95
N ALA A 21 17.22 -7.76 -0.79
CA ALA A 21 18.64 -7.98 -0.59
C ALA A 21 19.24 -6.98 0.40
N THR A 22 20.25 -7.40 1.16
CA THR A 22 21.08 -6.50 1.97
C THR A 22 21.98 -5.63 1.08
N GLN A 23 22.65 -4.65 1.66
CA GLN A 23 23.59 -3.80 0.91
C GLN A 23 24.75 -4.60 0.30
N GLU A 24 25.12 -5.73 0.91
CA GLU A 24 26.13 -6.67 0.44
C GLU A 24 25.58 -7.65 -0.63
N GLY A 25 24.30 -7.54 -1.00
CA GLY A 25 23.65 -8.38 -2.01
C GLY A 25 23.12 -9.72 -1.49
N ASN A 26 23.13 -9.95 -0.17
CA ASN A 26 22.60 -11.20 0.40
C ASN A 26 21.07 -11.17 0.41
N TYR A 27 20.44 -12.31 0.10
CA TYR A 27 18.98 -12.42 0.15
C TYR A 27 18.44 -12.10 1.55
N ALA A 28 17.52 -11.14 1.64
CA ALA A 28 17.00 -10.63 2.91
C ALA A 28 15.59 -11.17 3.25
N GLY A 29 15.14 -12.23 2.58
CA GLY A 29 13.85 -12.88 2.83
C GLY A 29 12.75 -12.43 1.86
N GLN A 30 11.53 -12.93 2.06
CA GLN A 30 10.41 -12.58 1.18
C GLN A 30 9.90 -11.17 1.53
N PRO A 31 9.57 -10.34 0.52
CA PRO A 31 8.88 -9.08 0.77
C PRO A 31 7.48 -9.35 1.36
N ALA A 32 6.94 -8.37 2.08
CA ALA A 32 5.63 -8.50 2.69
C ALA A 32 4.91 -7.15 2.75
N GLY A 33 3.58 -7.21 2.65
CA GLY A 33 2.70 -6.17 3.17
C GLY A 33 2.25 -6.51 4.60
N ALA A 34 1.63 -5.55 5.28
CA ALA A 34 1.11 -5.71 6.62
C ALA A 34 -0.27 -5.06 6.78
N ILE A 35 -1.23 -5.83 7.25
CA ILE A 35 -2.53 -5.34 7.72
C ILE A 35 -2.43 -5.15 9.23
N ILE A 36 -2.75 -3.95 9.68
CA ILE A 36 -2.68 -3.52 11.08
C ILE A 36 -4.08 -3.05 11.47
N THR A 37 -4.66 -3.66 12.50
CA THR A 37 -5.97 -3.27 13.04
C THR A 37 -5.80 -2.78 14.47
N ILE A 38 -6.12 -1.51 14.71
CA ILE A 38 -6.04 -0.82 16.02
C ILE A 38 -7.35 -0.08 16.23
N ASP A 39 -7.99 -0.20 17.39
CA ASP A 39 -9.24 0.49 17.72
C ASP A 39 -10.34 0.38 16.63
N ASN A 40 -10.43 -0.79 15.99
CA ASN A 40 -11.30 -1.11 14.85
C ASN A 40 -10.98 -0.38 13.53
N VAL A 41 -9.89 0.38 13.46
CA VAL A 41 -9.35 0.96 12.23
C VAL A 41 -8.36 -0.03 11.62
N THR A 42 -8.57 -0.40 10.36
CA THR A 42 -7.73 -1.33 9.61
C THR A 42 -6.92 -0.62 8.54
N ILE A 43 -5.60 -0.66 8.70
CA ILE A 43 -4.63 -0.07 7.79
C ILE A 43 -3.95 -1.20 7.04
N TYR A 44 -3.88 -1.11 5.72
CA TYR A 44 -3.05 -2.00 4.90
C TYR A 44 -1.86 -1.23 4.31
N HIS A 45 -0.66 -1.54 4.80
CA HIS A 45 0.59 -1.11 4.19
C HIS A 45 1.08 -2.19 3.25
N THR A 46 1.03 -1.95 1.94
CA THR A 46 1.40 -2.96 0.92
C THR A 46 2.87 -3.32 0.90
N GLY A 47 3.72 -2.44 1.47
CA GLY A 47 5.16 -2.53 1.28
C GLY A 47 5.53 -2.17 -0.16
N ASP A 48 6.72 -2.56 -0.58
CA ASP A 48 7.12 -2.49 -1.98
C ASP A 48 6.58 -3.73 -2.69
N THR A 49 5.76 -3.52 -3.72
CA THR A 49 5.17 -4.60 -4.49
C THR A 49 4.79 -4.11 -5.89
N GLY A 50 4.77 -5.03 -6.86
CA GLY A 50 3.97 -4.88 -8.09
C GLY A 50 2.50 -5.25 -7.87
N LEU A 51 1.67 -5.06 -8.90
CA LEU A 51 0.28 -5.50 -8.90
C LEU A 51 0.19 -7.03 -8.94
N PHE A 52 -0.69 -7.62 -8.12
CA PHE A 52 -0.96 -9.05 -8.15
C PHE A 52 -2.41 -9.35 -7.77
N TYR A 53 -2.94 -10.47 -8.27
CA TYR A 53 -4.37 -10.76 -8.18
C TYR A 53 -4.86 -10.99 -6.74
N ASP A 54 -4.03 -11.56 -5.86
CA ASP A 54 -4.39 -11.77 -4.46
C ASP A 54 -4.61 -10.47 -3.68
N MET A 55 -4.26 -9.30 -4.23
CA MET A 55 -4.72 -8.02 -3.67
C MET A 55 -6.26 -7.96 -3.62
N LYS A 56 -6.93 -8.57 -4.60
CA LYS A 56 -8.39 -8.69 -4.61
C LYS A 56 -8.88 -9.58 -3.47
N LEU A 57 -8.25 -10.76 -3.30
CA LEU A 57 -8.54 -11.65 -2.18
C LEU A 57 -8.29 -10.98 -0.82
N ILE A 58 -7.23 -10.17 -0.73
CA ILE A 58 -6.92 -9.38 0.47
C ILE A 58 -8.05 -8.37 0.74
N GLY A 59 -8.54 -7.65 -0.26
CA GLY A 59 -9.70 -6.76 -0.11
C GLY A 59 -10.99 -7.51 0.27
N GLU A 60 -11.25 -8.66 -0.33
CA GLU A 60 -12.44 -9.48 -0.03
C GLU A 60 -12.45 -10.04 1.40
N MET A 61 -11.26 -10.33 1.95
CA MET A 61 -11.12 -10.92 3.29
C MET A 61 -11.01 -9.89 4.42
N ASN A 62 -10.82 -8.61 4.11
CA ASN A 62 -10.52 -7.59 5.12
C ASN A 62 -11.18 -6.25 4.73
N ASN A 63 -11.94 -5.64 5.63
CA ASN A 63 -12.45 -4.29 5.43
C ASN A 63 -11.32 -3.27 5.70
N ILE A 64 -10.70 -2.74 4.64
CA ILE A 64 -9.56 -1.81 4.76
C ILE A 64 -10.05 -0.36 4.83
N ASP A 65 -9.75 0.33 5.92
CA ASP A 65 -10.05 1.76 6.07
C ASP A 65 -9.03 2.61 5.31
N TYR A 66 -7.74 2.32 5.50
CA TYR A 66 -6.64 3.05 4.89
C TYR A 66 -5.69 2.12 4.15
N LEU A 67 -5.52 2.35 2.86
CA LEU A 67 -4.55 1.63 2.03
C LEU A 67 -3.35 2.53 1.73
N LEU A 68 -2.17 2.11 2.14
CA LEU A 68 -0.90 2.76 1.80
C LEU A 68 -0.22 1.93 0.71
N LEU A 69 -0.04 2.53 -0.46
CA LEU A 69 0.47 1.85 -1.66
C LEU A 69 1.48 2.67 -2.46
N PRO A 70 2.52 2.03 -3.01
CA PRO A 70 3.52 2.72 -3.79
C PRO A 70 2.96 3.18 -5.15
N ILE A 71 3.43 4.33 -5.65
CA ILE A 71 3.09 4.84 -7.00
C ILE A 71 4.32 5.26 -7.82
N GLY A 72 5.52 5.02 -7.31
CA GLY A 72 6.77 5.56 -7.86
C GLY A 72 7.30 4.86 -9.11
N ASP A 73 6.67 3.78 -9.57
CA ASP A 73 7.15 2.97 -10.70
C ASP A 73 8.58 2.44 -10.47
N ASN A 74 9.23 1.93 -11.52
CA ASN A 74 10.60 1.41 -11.61
C ASN A 74 10.95 0.22 -10.68
N TYR A 75 10.74 0.36 -9.38
CA TYR A 75 10.90 -0.68 -8.37
C TYR A 75 9.54 -1.28 -7.94
N THR A 76 8.48 -0.48 -7.95
CA THR A 76 7.16 -0.84 -7.43
C THR A 76 6.06 -0.59 -8.48
N MET A 77 4.79 -0.73 -8.09
CA MET A 77 3.68 -0.22 -8.93
C MET A 77 3.90 1.24 -9.34
N GLY A 78 3.63 1.53 -10.61
CA GLY A 78 3.34 2.88 -11.10
C GLY A 78 1.87 3.25 -10.86
N ILE A 79 1.47 4.44 -11.31
CA ILE A 79 0.12 4.97 -11.10
C ILE A 79 -0.98 4.05 -11.64
N GLU A 80 -0.82 3.51 -12.86
CA GLU A 80 -1.84 2.66 -13.50
C GLU A 80 -2.10 1.37 -12.71
N ASP A 81 -1.02 0.68 -12.31
CA ASP A 81 -1.10 -0.54 -11.50
C ASP A 81 -1.64 -0.25 -10.10
N ALA A 82 -1.26 0.87 -9.50
CA ALA A 82 -1.76 1.29 -8.19
C ALA A 82 -3.27 1.58 -8.22
N ILE A 83 -3.79 2.20 -9.29
CA ILE A 83 -5.23 2.39 -9.49
C ILE A 83 -5.93 1.02 -9.50
N LYS A 84 -5.38 0.05 -10.23
CA LYS A 84 -5.95 -1.30 -10.28
C LYS A 84 -5.92 -2.00 -8.93
N ALA A 85 -4.84 -1.81 -8.16
CA ALA A 85 -4.73 -2.30 -6.80
C ALA A 85 -5.82 -1.71 -5.88
N VAL A 86 -6.14 -0.42 -6.02
CA VAL A 86 -7.24 0.22 -5.27
C VAL A 86 -8.59 -0.38 -5.66
N GLU A 87 -8.84 -0.66 -6.94
CA GLU A 87 -10.08 -1.35 -7.36
C GLU A 87 -10.19 -2.76 -6.76
N PHE A 88 -9.07 -3.50 -6.70
CA PHE A 88 -9.03 -4.84 -6.14
C PHE A 88 -9.23 -4.85 -4.62
N ILE A 89 -8.54 -3.96 -3.91
CA ILE A 89 -8.57 -3.93 -2.44
C ILE A 89 -9.84 -3.23 -1.93
N ASN A 90 -10.37 -2.28 -2.71
CA ASN A 90 -11.54 -1.48 -2.39
C ASN A 90 -11.51 -0.85 -0.97
N PRO A 91 -10.46 -0.08 -0.61
CA PRO A 91 -10.37 0.56 0.70
C PRO A 91 -11.34 1.75 0.82
N LYS A 92 -11.60 2.22 2.04
CA LYS A 92 -12.33 3.49 2.24
C LYS A 92 -11.53 4.68 1.72
N ILE A 93 -10.23 4.73 2.03
CA ILE A 93 -9.28 5.78 1.60
C ILE A 93 -7.98 5.12 1.15
N SER A 94 -7.47 5.55 0.00
CA SER A 94 -6.11 5.22 -0.47
C SER A 94 -5.16 6.40 -0.25
N ILE A 95 -3.90 6.10 0.05
CA ILE A 95 -2.84 7.08 0.34
C ILE A 95 -1.61 6.67 -0.46
N PRO A 96 -1.22 7.42 -1.51
CA PRO A 96 -0.02 7.12 -2.27
C PRO A 96 1.24 7.31 -1.42
N MET A 97 2.22 6.44 -1.60
CA MET A 97 3.54 6.51 -0.96
C MET A 97 4.63 6.06 -1.94
N HIS A 98 5.89 6.00 -1.48
CA HIS A 98 7.05 5.55 -2.28
C HIS A 98 7.16 6.27 -3.63
N TYR A 99 7.19 7.60 -3.61
CA TYR A 99 7.39 8.44 -4.78
C TYR A 99 8.16 9.71 -4.41
N ASN A 100 8.79 10.37 -5.38
CA ASN A 100 9.52 11.64 -5.26
C ASN A 100 10.68 11.69 -4.24
N THR A 101 11.05 10.58 -3.60
CA THR A 101 12.23 10.54 -2.71
C THR A 101 13.54 10.41 -3.49
N PHE A 102 13.49 9.89 -4.72
CA PHE A 102 14.63 9.81 -5.66
C PHE A 102 14.17 10.18 -7.08
N PRO A 103 15.08 10.69 -7.95
CA PRO A 103 14.70 11.07 -9.31
C PRO A 103 14.08 9.94 -10.15
N VAL A 104 14.49 8.69 -9.91
CA VAL A 104 14.00 7.52 -10.67
C VAL A 104 12.57 7.09 -10.32
N ILE A 105 12.01 7.64 -9.23
CA ILE A 105 10.64 7.35 -8.77
C ILE A 105 9.80 8.64 -8.69
N GLU A 106 10.09 9.59 -9.58
CA GLU A 106 9.27 10.80 -9.72
C GLU A 106 7.88 10.43 -10.24
N ALA A 107 6.83 10.81 -9.50
CA ALA A 107 5.44 10.58 -9.87
C ALA A 107 4.55 11.73 -9.37
N ASP A 108 3.45 12.00 -10.09
CA ASP A 108 2.45 12.98 -9.67
C ASP A 108 1.35 12.30 -8.83
N PRO A 109 1.31 12.50 -7.50
CA PRO A 109 0.29 11.92 -6.65
C PRO A 109 -1.11 12.52 -6.90
N ASN A 110 -1.20 13.72 -7.48
CA ASN A 110 -2.48 14.34 -7.82
C ASN A 110 -3.09 13.69 -9.07
N LEU A 111 -2.27 13.25 -10.03
CA LEU A 111 -2.75 12.43 -11.15
C LEU A 111 -3.41 11.14 -10.63
N PHE A 112 -2.71 10.40 -9.76
CA PHE A 112 -3.26 9.21 -9.11
C PHE A 112 -4.58 9.49 -8.39
N LYS A 113 -4.61 10.55 -7.56
CA LYS A 113 -5.82 10.98 -6.85
C LYS A 113 -6.98 11.28 -7.81
N ASN A 114 -6.73 12.09 -8.85
CA ASN A 114 -7.76 12.53 -9.79
C ASN A 114 -8.36 11.35 -10.56
N GLU A 115 -7.54 10.37 -10.98
CA GLU A 115 -8.06 9.17 -11.66
C GLU A 115 -8.92 8.32 -10.72
N LEU A 116 -8.55 8.18 -9.45
CA LEU A 116 -9.37 7.47 -8.47
C LEU A 116 -10.70 8.15 -8.18
N GLU A 117 -10.70 9.48 -8.07
CA GLU A 117 -11.92 10.25 -7.84
C GLU A 117 -12.91 10.11 -9.01
N LYS A 118 -12.41 10.03 -10.25
CA LYS A 118 -13.26 9.72 -11.44
C LYS A 118 -13.92 8.34 -11.34
N LEU A 119 -13.31 7.39 -10.64
CA LEU A 119 -13.84 6.06 -10.37
C LEU A 119 -14.71 6.00 -9.10
N GLY A 120 -14.97 7.14 -8.45
CA GLY A 120 -15.71 7.22 -7.20
C GLY A 120 -14.95 6.63 -6.00
N LYS A 121 -13.62 6.57 -6.07
CA LYS A 121 -12.75 6.11 -4.98
C LYS A 121 -12.14 7.30 -4.25
N ASN A 122 -12.02 7.21 -2.93
CA ASN A 122 -11.39 8.28 -2.15
C ASN A 122 -9.87 8.09 -2.10
N CYS A 123 -9.15 9.19 -2.30
CA CYS A 123 -7.70 9.23 -2.18
C CYS A 123 -7.28 10.48 -1.40
N LYS A 124 -6.38 10.30 -0.43
CA LYS A 124 -5.76 11.40 0.31
C LYS A 124 -4.26 11.40 0.07
N VAL A 125 -3.78 12.44 -0.61
CA VAL A 125 -2.35 12.73 -0.72
C VAL A 125 -1.91 13.41 0.56
N LEU A 126 -0.89 12.87 1.22
CA LEU A 126 -0.30 13.46 2.43
C LEU A 126 1.05 14.09 2.09
N ASN A 127 1.27 15.29 2.60
CA ASN A 127 2.58 15.92 2.56
C ASN A 127 3.52 15.29 3.60
N PHE A 128 4.82 15.49 3.43
CA PHE A 128 5.80 15.06 4.42
C PHE A 128 5.49 15.67 5.80
N GLY A 129 5.31 14.82 6.81
CA GLY A 129 4.96 15.22 8.18
C GLY A 129 3.47 15.49 8.43
N GLU A 130 2.62 15.38 7.40
CA GLU A 130 1.17 15.51 7.56
C GLU A 130 0.58 14.26 8.24
N THR A 131 -0.39 14.45 9.13
CA THR A 131 -1.07 13.38 9.86
C THR A 131 -2.56 13.31 9.50
N ILE A 132 -3.16 12.15 9.71
CA ILE A 132 -4.61 11.93 9.63
C ILE A 132 -5.08 11.55 11.03
N GLU A 133 -6.15 12.19 11.51
CA GLU A 133 -6.90 11.73 12.67
C GLU A 133 -7.86 10.62 12.23
N VAL A 134 -7.83 9.51 12.96
CA VAL A 134 -8.53 8.25 12.68
C VAL A 134 -9.59 7.96 13.73
#